data_AF-A0A8S3H827-F1
#
_entry.id   AF-A0A8S3H827-F1
#
_cell.length_a   1.000
_cell.length_b   1.000
_cell.length_c   1.000
_cell.angle_alpha   90.00
_cell.angle_beta   90.00
_cell.angle_gamma   90.00
#
_symmetry.space_group_name_H-M   'P 1'
#
loop_
_entity.id
_entity.type
_entity.pdbx_description
1 polymer ?
#
loop_
_entity_poly.entity_id
_entity_poly.type
_entity_poly.pdbx_seq_one_letter_code
_entity_poly.pdbx_strand_id
1 'polypeptide(L)'
;MLDPECLQHLSSLQAAAILCLALHMRHISPWSNTLKKATGYSIHSFYSIMEKIFFLVAKAHVHDKWAITRKYRHVKHHSVALIELPTTLPYTEA
;
A
#
# COMPACT_ATOMS: atom_id res chain seq x y z
N MET A 1 13.63 -2.03 7.19
CA MET A 1 14.32 -1.68 5.92
C MET A 1 13.25 -1.74 4.84
N LEU A 2 13.15 -0.77 3.93
CA LEU A 2 12.32 -0.98 2.73
C LEU A 2 12.94 -2.14 1.96
N ASP A 3 12.14 -3.14 1.58
CA ASP A 3 12.68 -4.32 0.91
C ASP A 3 13.36 -3.93 -0.40
N PRO A 4 14.53 -4.52 -0.72
CA PRO A 4 15.28 -4.20 -1.94
C PRO A 4 14.48 -4.49 -3.22
N GLU A 5 13.48 -5.37 -3.16
CA GLU A 5 12.55 -5.62 -4.26
C GLU A 5 11.76 -4.38 -4.69
N CYS A 6 11.53 -3.44 -3.76
CA CYS A 6 10.90 -2.18 -4.08
C CYS A 6 11.82 -1.31 -4.98
N LEU A 7 13.14 -1.49 -4.96
CA LEU A 7 14.04 -0.67 -5.77
C LEU A 7 13.97 -0.97 -7.28
N GLN A 8 13.33 -2.07 -7.68
CA GLN A 8 13.21 -2.49 -9.08
C GLN A 8 12.11 -1.75 -9.85
N HIS A 9 11.29 -0.94 -9.17
CA HIS A 9 10.12 -0.29 -9.75
C HIS A 9 10.26 1.23 -9.71
N LEU A 10 9.68 1.92 -10.71
CA LEU A 10 9.61 3.37 -10.70
C LEU A 10 8.88 3.87 -9.46
N SER A 11 9.40 4.92 -8.82
CA SER A 11 8.80 5.47 -7.60
C SER A 11 7.35 5.92 -7.80
N SER A 12 6.98 6.38 -9.00
CA SER A 12 5.60 6.72 -9.36
C SER A 12 4.66 5.51 -9.34
N LEU A 13 5.15 4.35 -9.82
CA LEU A 13 4.39 3.11 -9.87
C LEU A 13 4.19 2.52 -8.46
N GLN A 14 5.22 2.64 -7.62
CA GLN A 14 5.13 2.28 -6.20
C GLN A 14 4.16 3.19 -5.45
N ALA A 15 4.22 4.50 -5.69
CA ALA A 15 3.30 5.44 -5.08
C ALA A 15 1.84 5.15 -5.46
N ALA A 16 1.59 4.78 -6.73
CA ALA A 16 0.26 4.34 -7.18
C ALA A 16 -0.22 3.10 -6.40
N ALA A 17 0.62 2.07 -6.27
CA ALA A 17 0.29 0.86 -5.52
C ALA A 17 0.02 1.15 -4.03
N ILE A 18 0.88 1.94 -3.37
CA ILE A 18 0.73 2.31 -1.95
C ILE A 18 -0.55 3.13 -1.74
N LEU A 19 -0.83 4.10 -2.61
CA LEU A 19 -2.01 4.93 -2.53
C LEU A 19 -3.28 4.08 -2.69
N CYS A 20 -3.30 3.21 -3.69
CA CYS A 20 -4.41 2.30 -3.94
C CYS A 20 -4.70 1.42 -2.71
N LEU A 21 -3.65 0.84 -2.11
CA LEU A 21 -3.80 0.01 -0.93
C LEU A 21 -4.26 0.81 0.30
N ALA A 22 -3.72 2.00 0.53
CA ALA A 22 -4.11 2.86 1.64
C ALA A 22 -5.57 3.33 1.52
N LEU A 23 -6.05 3.61 0.31
CA LEU A 23 -7.44 3.94 0.05
C LEU A 23 -8.35 2.74 0.33
N HIS A 24 -7.94 1.55 -0.10
CA HIS A 24 -8.67 0.30 0.18
C HIS A 24 -8.79 0.01 1.69
N MET A 25 -7.69 0.15 2.45
CA MET A 25 -7.69 0.01 3.92
C MET A 25 -8.64 1.00 4.63
N ARG A 26 -9.00 2.10 3.96
CA ARG A 26 -9.92 3.13 4.47
C ARG A 26 -11.35 2.95 3.95
N HIS A 27 -11.65 1.85 3.25
CA HIS A 27 -12.92 1.64 2.55
C HIS A 27 -13.27 2.75 1.54
N ILE A 28 -12.26 3.40 0.98
CA ILE A 28 -12.39 4.40 -0.08
C ILE A 28 -12.13 3.72 -1.43
N SER A 29 -12.79 4.18 -2.49
CA SER A 29 -12.57 3.72 -3.86
C SER A 29 -11.06 3.68 -4.19
N PRO A 30 -10.46 2.49 -4.42
CA PRO A 30 -9.00 2.32 -4.42
C PRO A 30 -8.28 3.03 -5.59
N TRP A 31 -8.89 3.04 -6.78
CA TRP A 31 -8.28 3.65 -7.98
C TRP A 31 -9.30 4.32 -8.89
N SER A 32 -9.57 5.61 -8.62
CA SER A 32 -10.59 6.39 -9.34
C SER A 32 -10.19 6.72 -10.79
N ASN A 33 -11.18 7.04 -11.63
CA ASN A 33 -10.94 7.48 -13.01
C ASN A 33 -10.11 8.77 -13.08
N THR A 34 -10.18 9.63 -12.05
CA THR A 34 -9.35 10.84 -11.97
C THR A 34 -7.87 10.48 -11.83
N LEU A 35 -7.53 9.51 -10.98
CA LEU A 35 -6.16 9.03 -10.82
C LEU A 35 -5.64 8.33 -12.08
N LYS A 36 -6.49 7.52 -12.73
CA LYS A 36 -6.16 6.91 -14.03
C LYS A 36 -5.84 7.96 -15.09
N LYS A 37 -6.65 9.03 -15.19
CA LYS A 37 -6.42 10.12 -16.15
C LYS A 37 -5.17 10.95 -15.83
N ALA A 38 -4.90 11.21 -14.55
CA ALA A 38 -3.76 12.02 -14.13
C ALA A 38 -2.41 11.29 -14.25
N THR A 39 -2.39 9.98 -14.01
CA THR A 39 -1.15 9.19 -13.96
C THR A 39 -0.92 8.34 -15.22
N GLY A 40 -1.98 8.04 -15.98
CA GLY A 40 -1.95 7.07 -17.07
C GLY A 40 -1.86 5.62 -16.61
N TYR A 41 -1.81 5.34 -15.30
CA TYR A 41 -1.65 3.98 -14.79
C TYR A 41 -2.99 3.25 -14.64
N SER A 42 -3.02 2.03 -15.19
CA SER A 42 -4.06 1.05 -14.91
C SER A 42 -3.67 0.22 -13.69
N ILE A 43 -4.66 -0.43 -13.05
CA ILE A 43 -4.41 -1.32 -11.91
C ILE A 43 -3.44 -2.44 -12.30
N HIS A 44 -3.60 -3.01 -13.50
CA HIS A 44 -2.72 -4.04 -14.04
C HIS A 44 -1.26 -3.60 -14.10
N SER A 45 -0.99 -2.30 -14.26
CA SER A 45 0.37 -1.76 -14.34
C SER A 45 1.13 -1.86 -13.02
N PHE A 46 0.45 -1.85 -11.87
CA PHE A 46 1.08 -1.87 -10.55
C PHE A 46 0.58 -2.98 -9.62
N TYR A 47 -0.25 -3.91 -10.12
CA TYR A 47 -0.86 -4.98 -9.33
C TYR A 47 0.18 -5.85 -8.62
N SER A 48 1.19 -6.34 -9.35
CA SER A 48 2.25 -7.19 -8.77
C SER A 48 3.01 -6.50 -7.62
N ILE A 49 3.22 -5.17 -7.74
CA ILE A 49 3.88 -4.39 -6.69
C ILE A 49 2.96 -4.21 -5.49
N MET A 50 1.69 -3.94 -5.75
CA MET A 50 0.66 -3.79 -4.71
C MET A 50 0.54 -5.06 -3.87
N GLU A 51 0.54 -6.24 -4.50
CA GLU A 51 0.52 -7.52 -3.81
C GLU A 51 1.75 -7.71 -2.91
N LYS A 52 2.95 -7.45 -3.43
CA LYS A 52 4.18 -7.52 -2.63
C LYS A 52 4.16 -6.58 -1.43
N ILE A 53 3.69 -5.34 -1.63
CA ILE A 53 3.56 -4.34 -0.56
C ILE A 53 2.53 -4.80 0.48
N PHE A 54 1.42 -5.41 0.05
CA PHE A 54 0.42 -5.95 0.96
C PHE A 54 1.00 -7.03 1.88
N PHE A 55 1.75 -7.98 1.32
CA PHE A 55 2.45 -9.00 2.12
C PHE A 55 3.50 -8.39 3.06
N LEU A 56 4.22 -7.36 2.61
CA LEU A 56 5.18 -6.64 3.45
C LEU A 56 4.49 -5.97 4.64
N VAL A 57 3.35 -5.30 4.40
CA VAL A 57 2.57 -4.66 5.45
C VAL A 57 2.00 -5.71 6.40
N ALA A 58 1.44 -6.81 5.90
CA ALA A 58 0.96 -7.93 6.73
C ALA A 58 2.05 -8.46 7.67
N LYS A 59 3.26 -8.68 7.13
CA LYS A 59 4.42 -9.09 7.92
C LYS A 59 4.83 -8.04 8.95
N ALA A 60 4.74 -6.75 8.62
CA ALA A 60 5.04 -5.65 9.52
C ALA A 60 4.01 -5.52 10.67
N HIS A 61 2.75 -5.90 10.45
CA HIS A 61 1.73 -5.97 11.52
C HIS A 61 2.02 -7.08 12.53
N VAL A 62 2.59 -8.21 12.10
CA VAL A 62 2.96 -9.33 12.97
C VAL A 62 4.22 -9.04 13.77
N HIS A 63 5.18 -8.30 13.18
CA HIS A 63 6.48 -8.05 13.81
C HIS A 63 6.56 -6.67 14.48
N ASP A 64 6.39 -6.64 15.80
CA ASP A 64 6.43 -5.43 16.63
C ASP A 64 7.82 -4.75 16.73
N LYS A 65 8.85 -5.33 16.10
CA LYS A 65 10.24 -4.87 16.17
C LYS A 65 10.58 -3.74 15.17
N TRP A 66 9.61 -3.26 14.39
CA TRP A 66 9.88 -2.36 13.28
C TRP A 66 9.75 -0.90 13.74
N ALA A 67 10.88 -0.19 13.76
CA ALA A 67 10.93 1.22 14.17
C ALA A 67 9.96 2.12 13.39
N ILE A 68 9.71 1.80 12.11
CA ILE A 68 8.74 2.49 11.25
C ILE A 68 7.31 2.28 11.76
N THR A 69 6.91 1.03 12.01
CA THR A 69 5.58 0.72 12.58
C THR A 69 5.37 1.46 13.90
N ARG A 70 6.36 1.43 14.80
CA ARG A 70 6.29 2.16 16.08
C ARG A 70 6.17 3.67 15.88
N LYS A 71 6.90 4.26 14.93
CA LYS A 71 6.80 5.69 14.58
C LYS A 71 5.38 6.05 14.13
N TYR A 72 4.79 5.26 13.23
CA TYR A 72 3.46 5.54 12.66
C TYR A 72 2.28 5.12 13.56
N ARG A 73 2.52 4.48 14.71
CA ARG A 73 1.51 4.29 15.78
C ARG A 73 1.25 5.57 16.59
N HIS A 74 2.19 6.50 16.60
CA HIS A 74 2.08 7.72 17.37
C HIS A 74 0.94 8.63 16.86
N VAL A 75 0.24 9.33 17.76
CA VAL A 75 -0.90 10.22 17.44
C VAL A 75 -0.55 11.32 16.44
N LYS A 76 0.71 11.79 16.44
CA LYS A 76 1.25 12.73 15.42
C LYS A 76 1.01 12.26 13.98
N HIS A 77 0.97 10.95 13.76
CA HIS A 77 0.75 10.33 12.46
C HIS A 77 -0.64 9.70 12.35
N HIS A 78 -1.61 10.17 13.16
CA HIS A 78 -2.97 9.65 13.23
C HIS A 78 -3.05 8.15 13.51
N SER A 79 -2.02 7.59 14.15
CA SER A 79 -1.93 6.17 14.48
C SER A 79 -2.22 5.24 13.28
N VAL A 80 -1.83 5.64 12.07
CA VAL A 80 -2.14 4.90 10.82
C VAL A 80 -1.60 3.46 10.81
N ALA A 81 -0.56 3.17 11.60
CA ALA A 81 -0.06 1.80 11.76
C ALA A 81 -0.95 0.88 12.61
N LEU A 82 -2.02 1.41 13.22
CA LEU A 82 -3.05 0.64 13.93
C LEU A 82 -4.27 0.33 13.05
N ILE A 83 -4.32 0.84 11.82
CA ILE A 83 -5.41 0.54 10.89
C ILE A 83 -5.39 -0.96 10.58
N GLU A 84 -6.55 -1.60 10.64
CA GLU A 84 -6.68 -3.01 10.34
C GLU A 84 -6.39 -3.28 8.87
N LEU A 85 -5.60 -4.32 8.61
CA LEU A 85 -5.32 -4.75 7.25
C LEU A 85 -6.55 -5.50 6.71
N PRO A 86 -7.11 -5.11 5.54
CA PRO A 86 -8.18 -5.87 4.92
C PRO A 86 -7.68 -7.27 4.57
N THR A 87 -8.56 -8.27 4.68
CA THR A 87 -8.25 -9.68 4.36
C THR A 87 -8.08 -9.94 2.86
N THR A 88 -8.49 -8.99 2.02
CA THR A 88 -8.48 -9.11 0.56
C THR A 88 -7.86 -7.88 -0.10
N LEU A 89 -7.23 -8.09 -1.26
CA LEU A 89 -6.76 -7.01 -2.13
C LEU A 89 -7.94 -6.30 -2.82
N PRO A 90 -7.78 -5.01 -3.19
CA PRO A 90 -8.86 -4.20 -3.78
C PRO A 90 -9.37 -4.71 -5.13
N TYR A 91 -8.57 -5.53 -5.82
CA TYR A 91 -8.87 -6.07 -7.13
C TYR A 91 -8.44 -7.53 -7.15
N THR A 92 -9.27 -8.41 -7.69
CA THR A 92 -8.87 -9.77 -8.06
C THR A 92 -8.26 -9.71 -9.46
N GLU A 93 -7.10 -10.34 -9.68
CA GLU A 93 -6.68 -10.69 -11.04
C GLU A 93 -7.79 -11.56 -11.65
N ALA A 94 -8.46 -11.02 -12.67
CA ALA A 94 -9.43 -11.74 -13.50
C ALA A 94 -8.80 -12.03 -14.86
#